data_AF-A0A964IXR4-F1
#
_entry.id   AF-A0A964IXR4-F1
#
_cell.length_a   1.000
_cell.length_b   1.000
_cell.length_c   1.000
_cell.angle_alpha   90.00
_cell.angle_beta   90.00
_cell.angle_gamma   90.00
#
_symmetry.space_group_name_H-M   'P 1'
#
loop_
_entity.id
_entity.type
_entity.pdbx_description
1 polymer ?
#
loop_
_entity_poly.entity_id
_entity_poly.type
_entity_poly.pdbx_seq_one_letter_code
_entity_poly.pdbx_strand_id
1 'polypeptide(L)'
;MAPTLPDLTAPIWWAALLTLCGILLLPFCLVDVPPLLDYPNHLARLFLLTHGATDENLTRFYVTHWAIIPDLGIDLAGQILLPWVPVHVAGRIIAGTVLLLPVLGTLAYGRAALGRRSGWMLGGALVAYHQTFLQGFLNFNAGMGLALILAAVWLRWRDMAPQRVILATTVGVVGLFFCHLMGVIFFALLIGAHELAWAWMVRAHGWRGIARRFIVSAVPFIGVLVLYGFSPLSGEAEQLRYPTVADKLARITAPWVNYDFWLDAVTASLCLAIIVGLMWRERATISLRSGLTLGFVGMFYIVSPAEFAGVANVDLRFVILFGFLLFCIWAPASVPLWVATSMGGLFLLRMALLGALWHGHGSVLADIRQVISEVPLGSRVLSIVQPTAELAARRLSNGIQTDTHIPALLVVERRSWWPYLFDNVSQQPIATRSPYHELALRVERIKIPLDICDLTDIDFLFLLGKPAGMPDNLERVAVSNAAALYRVHHASACVEQIEGMPISWGNGKLSQVRR
;
A
#
# COMPACT_ATOMS: atom_id res chain seq x y z
N MET A 1 27.43 -25.96 22.20
CA MET A 1 27.08 -24.86 21.27
C MET A 1 25.93 -25.35 20.41
N ALA A 2 24.88 -24.54 20.21
CA ALA A 2 23.84 -24.88 19.23
C ALA A 2 24.46 -24.91 17.82
N PRO A 3 24.07 -25.84 16.94
CA PRO A 3 24.55 -25.86 15.56
C PRO A 3 24.18 -24.55 14.87
N THR A 4 25.10 -23.97 14.13
CA THR A 4 24.91 -22.74 13.36
C THR A 4 24.82 -23.07 11.89
N LEU A 5 24.06 -22.27 11.13
CA LEU A 5 24.18 -22.32 9.68
C LEU A 5 25.61 -21.97 9.29
N PRO A 6 26.26 -22.74 8.40
CA PRO A 6 27.52 -22.33 7.82
C PRO A 6 27.32 -21.00 7.07
N ASP A 7 28.38 -20.21 6.96
CA ASP A 7 28.36 -19.03 6.11
C ASP A 7 27.89 -19.44 4.71
N LEU A 8 26.73 -18.94 4.31
CA LEU A 8 26.13 -19.30 3.03
C LEU A 8 27.10 -18.86 1.93
N THR A 9 27.61 -19.83 1.17
CA THR A 9 28.39 -19.52 -0.03
C THR A 9 27.53 -18.65 -0.95
N ALA A 10 28.17 -17.83 -1.79
CA ALA A 10 27.44 -16.94 -2.68
C ALA A 10 26.36 -17.67 -3.52
N PRO A 11 26.62 -18.86 -4.10
CA PRO A 11 25.60 -19.62 -4.83
C PRO A 11 24.40 -20.01 -3.96
N ILE A 12 24.64 -20.53 -2.75
CA ILE A 12 23.56 -20.97 -1.84
C ILE A 12 22.73 -19.76 -1.40
N TRP A 13 23.38 -18.63 -1.11
CA TRP A 13 22.67 -17.41 -0.71
C TRP A 13 21.75 -16.90 -1.84
N TRP A 14 22.23 -16.89 -3.08
CA TRP A 14 21.40 -16.49 -4.23
C TRP A 14 20.28 -17.48 -4.52
N ALA A 15 20.53 -18.79 -4.40
CA ALA A 15 19.50 -19.80 -4.55
C ALA A 15 18.41 -19.63 -3.48
N ALA A 16 18.77 -19.40 -2.22
CA ALA A 16 17.83 -19.15 -1.13
C ALA A 16 16.99 -17.89 -1.40
N LEU A 17 17.60 -16.81 -1.88
CA LEU A 17 16.88 -15.59 -2.26
C LEU A 17 15.90 -15.84 -3.41
N LEU A 18 16.33 -16.52 -4.47
CA LEU A 18 15.47 -16.81 -5.63
C LEU A 18 14.29 -17.69 -5.23
N THR A 19 14.51 -18.73 -4.43
CA THR A 19 13.45 -19.58 -3.89
C THR A 19 12.46 -18.77 -3.05
N LEU A 20 12.97 -17.90 -2.18
CA LEU A 20 12.15 -17.03 -1.34
C LEU A 20 11.30 -16.06 -2.19
N CYS A 21 11.90 -15.42 -3.20
CA CYS A 21 11.16 -14.56 -4.13
C CYS A 21 10.11 -15.35 -4.91
N GLY A 22 10.42 -16.57 -5.37
CA GLY A 22 9.46 -17.45 -6.04
C GLY A 22 8.27 -17.79 -5.15
N ILE A 23 8.51 -18.14 -3.88
CA ILE A 23 7.44 -18.41 -2.91
C ILE A 23 6.60 -17.15 -2.65
N LEU A 24 7.23 -15.99 -2.47
CA LEU A 24 6.53 -14.71 -2.30
C LEU A 24 5.63 -14.37 -3.49
N LEU A 25 6.02 -14.73 -4.72
CA LEU A 25 5.22 -14.45 -5.92
C LEU A 25 4.13 -15.48 -6.18
N LEU A 26 4.22 -16.68 -5.60
CA LEU A 26 3.29 -17.78 -5.86
C LEU A 26 1.80 -17.39 -5.69
N PRO A 27 1.37 -16.64 -4.65
CA PRO A 27 -0.04 -16.28 -4.49
C PRO A 27 -0.64 -15.49 -5.68
N PHE A 28 0.15 -14.69 -6.40
CA PHE A 28 -0.32 -13.96 -7.59
C PHE A 28 -0.66 -14.87 -8.77
N CYS A 29 -0.19 -16.12 -8.75
CA CYS A 29 -0.53 -17.14 -9.73
C CYS A 29 -1.82 -17.88 -9.37
N LEU A 30 -2.31 -17.76 -8.13
CA LEU A 30 -3.46 -18.52 -7.63
C LEU A 30 -4.82 -17.83 -7.89
N VAL A 31 -4.81 -16.51 -8.14
CA VAL A 31 -6.02 -15.71 -8.34
C VAL A 31 -5.76 -14.57 -9.31
N ASP A 32 -6.79 -14.22 -10.09
CA ASP A 32 -6.68 -13.21 -11.15
C ASP A 32 -6.68 -11.77 -10.59
N VAL A 33 -7.49 -11.53 -9.54
CA VAL A 33 -7.53 -10.27 -8.80
C VAL A 33 -7.14 -10.58 -7.35
N PRO A 34 -5.87 -10.37 -6.96
CA PRO A 34 -5.43 -10.50 -5.57
C PRO A 34 -6.31 -9.69 -4.61
N PRO A 35 -6.69 -10.25 -3.44
CA PRO A 35 -7.51 -9.57 -2.44
C PRO A 35 -6.66 -8.57 -1.63
N LEU A 36 -6.13 -7.56 -2.32
CA LEU A 36 -5.53 -6.38 -1.69
C LEU A 36 -6.56 -5.26 -1.74
N LEU A 37 -6.84 -4.63 -0.61
CA LEU A 37 -7.95 -3.68 -0.45
C LEU A 37 -8.05 -2.67 -1.60
N ASP A 38 -7.00 -1.91 -1.90
CA ASP A 38 -7.04 -0.85 -2.93
C ASP A 38 -6.71 -1.34 -4.35
N TYR A 39 -6.24 -2.58 -4.49
CA TYR A 39 -5.75 -3.08 -5.78
C TYR A 39 -6.80 -3.06 -6.90
N PRO A 40 -8.07 -3.46 -6.69
CA PRO A 40 -9.08 -3.32 -7.73
C PRO A 40 -9.30 -1.88 -8.19
N ASN A 41 -9.18 -0.89 -7.28
CA ASN A 41 -9.30 0.53 -7.61
C ASN A 41 -8.11 0.99 -8.48
N HIS A 42 -6.88 0.60 -8.10
CA HIS A 42 -5.69 0.83 -8.92
C HIS A 42 -5.82 0.17 -10.30
N LEU A 43 -6.39 -1.03 -10.38
CA LEU A 43 -6.63 -1.73 -11.65
C LEU A 43 -7.61 -0.96 -12.55
N ALA A 44 -8.70 -0.44 -11.99
CA ALA A 44 -9.64 0.42 -12.70
C ALA A 44 -8.97 1.70 -13.21
N ARG A 45 -8.13 2.33 -12.38
CA ARG A 45 -7.35 3.50 -12.78
C ARG A 45 -6.40 3.21 -13.94
N LEU A 46 -5.64 2.11 -13.86
CA LEU A 46 -4.75 1.66 -14.94
C LEU A 46 -5.52 1.40 -16.24
N PHE A 47 -6.69 0.77 -16.14
CA PHE A 47 -7.57 0.53 -17.28
C PHE A 47 -8.02 1.84 -17.93
N LEU A 48 -8.48 2.80 -17.13
CA LEU A 48 -8.94 4.12 -17.57
C LEU A 48 -7.84 4.95 -18.22
N LEU A 49 -6.62 4.96 -17.66
CA LEU A 49 -5.49 5.68 -18.24
C LEU A 49 -5.10 5.18 -19.64
N THR A 50 -5.47 3.94 -19.98
CA THR A 50 -5.12 3.32 -21.27
C THR A 50 -6.28 3.33 -22.26
N HIS A 51 -7.50 3.05 -21.80
CA HIS A 51 -8.67 2.86 -22.67
C HIS A 51 -9.73 3.96 -22.52
N GLY A 52 -9.67 4.75 -21.44
CA GLY A 52 -10.73 5.69 -21.07
C GLY A 52 -10.93 6.84 -22.05
N ALA A 53 -9.92 7.18 -22.85
CA ALA A 53 -10.04 8.23 -23.88
C ALA A 53 -10.74 7.75 -25.16
N THR A 54 -10.78 6.43 -25.41
CA THR A 54 -11.33 5.83 -26.64
C THR A 54 -12.61 5.03 -26.41
N ASP A 55 -12.96 4.73 -25.16
CA ASP A 55 -14.16 3.99 -24.80
C ASP A 55 -15.36 4.94 -24.62
N GLU A 56 -16.37 4.80 -25.49
CA GLU A 56 -17.57 5.65 -25.52
C GLU A 56 -18.34 5.64 -24.20
N ASN A 57 -18.33 4.53 -23.47
CA ASN A 57 -19.03 4.47 -22.19
C ASN A 57 -18.25 5.22 -21.11
N LEU A 58 -16.94 4.99 -21.04
CA LEU A 58 -16.07 5.56 -20.00
C LEU A 58 -15.84 7.05 -20.16
N THR A 59 -15.73 7.56 -21.39
CA THR A 59 -15.54 9.00 -21.67
C THR A 59 -16.66 9.87 -21.12
N ARG A 60 -17.86 9.33 -20.91
CA ARG A 60 -18.98 10.01 -20.26
C ARG A 60 -18.72 10.25 -18.78
N PHE A 61 -18.08 9.29 -18.11
CA PHE A 61 -17.95 9.24 -16.66
C PHE A 61 -16.63 9.81 -16.15
N TYR A 62 -15.54 9.58 -16.88
CA TYR A 62 -14.19 9.81 -16.39
C TYR A 62 -13.36 10.59 -17.41
N VAL A 63 -12.30 11.23 -16.92
CA VAL A 63 -11.30 11.90 -17.75
C VAL A 63 -9.91 11.69 -17.16
N THR A 64 -8.92 11.51 -18.02
CA THR A 64 -7.51 11.47 -17.63
C THR A 64 -6.97 12.88 -17.42
N HIS A 65 -6.21 13.08 -16.35
CA HIS A 65 -5.60 14.36 -16.01
C HIS A 65 -4.16 14.09 -15.52
N TRP A 66 -3.17 14.40 -16.34
CA TRP A 66 -1.76 14.27 -15.93
C TRP A 66 -1.28 15.57 -15.29
N ALA A 67 -0.75 15.44 -14.07
CA ALA A 67 -0.12 16.53 -13.33
C ALA A 67 1.13 16.02 -12.61
N ILE A 68 1.89 16.93 -11.98
CA ILE A 68 3.06 16.58 -11.17
C ILE A 68 2.56 16.05 -9.81
N ILE A 69 2.24 14.76 -9.76
CA ILE A 69 1.64 14.10 -8.58
C ILE A 69 2.68 13.15 -7.96
N PRO A 70 2.91 13.18 -6.64
CA PRO A 70 3.88 12.32 -5.98
C PRO A 70 3.30 10.94 -5.61
N ASP A 71 2.53 10.35 -6.54
CA ASP A 71 1.82 9.06 -6.39
C ASP A 71 1.49 8.43 -7.78
N LEU A 72 2.39 8.56 -8.75
CA LEU A 72 2.23 8.09 -10.13
C LEU A 72 3.04 6.82 -10.47
N GLY A 73 3.70 6.20 -9.49
CA GLY A 73 4.67 5.11 -9.73
C GLY A 73 4.07 3.93 -10.52
N ILE A 74 2.96 3.39 -10.06
CA ILE A 74 2.26 2.28 -10.72
C ILE A 74 1.59 2.72 -12.02
N ASP A 75 1.17 3.98 -12.12
CA ASP A 75 0.54 4.55 -13.31
C ASP A 75 1.53 4.59 -14.48
N LEU A 76 2.73 5.11 -14.24
CA LEU A 76 3.82 5.11 -15.22
C LEU A 76 4.26 3.69 -15.59
N ALA A 77 4.32 2.78 -14.62
CA ALA A 77 4.61 1.36 -14.89
C ALA A 77 3.52 0.71 -15.75
N GLY A 78 2.24 1.03 -15.49
CA GLY A 78 1.10 0.56 -16.27
C GLY A 78 1.15 1.04 -17.71
N GLN A 79 1.47 2.31 -17.96
CA GLN A 79 1.63 2.85 -19.31
C GLN A 79 2.69 2.12 -20.14
N ILE A 80 3.73 1.58 -19.49
CA ILE A 80 4.75 0.77 -20.16
C ILE A 80 4.26 -0.66 -20.42
N LEU A 81 3.49 -1.26 -19.51
CA LEU A 81 3.12 -2.68 -19.55
C LEU A 81 1.84 -2.97 -20.34
N LEU A 82 0.84 -2.11 -20.25
CA LEU A 82 -0.50 -2.32 -20.83
C LEU A 82 -0.54 -2.41 -22.36
N PRO A 83 0.43 -1.86 -23.13
CA PRO A 83 0.54 -2.16 -24.55
C PRO A 83 0.86 -3.64 -24.87
N TRP A 84 1.40 -4.40 -23.91
CA TRP A 84 1.92 -5.75 -24.14
C TRP A 84 1.06 -6.86 -23.51
N VAL A 85 0.33 -6.54 -22.45
CA VAL A 85 -0.43 -7.53 -21.66
C VAL A 85 -1.77 -6.97 -21.18
N PRO A 86 -2.80 -7.82 -20.97
CA PRO A 86 -4.08 -7.40 -20.40
C PRO A 86 -3.92 -6.77 -19.02
N VAL A 87 -4.86 -5.88 -18.65
CA VAL A 87 -4.81 -5.11 -17.40
C VAL A 87 -4.66 -5.97 -16.15
N HIS A 88 -5.35 -7.11 -16.07
CA HIS A 88 -5.24 -8.05 -14.93
C HIS A 88 -3.86 -8.69 -14.81
N VAL A 89 -3.18 -8.92 -15.95
CA VAL A 89 -1.80 -9.45 -15.97
C VAL A 89 -0.82 -8.35 -15.61
N ALA A 90 -0.96 -7.16 -16.18
CA ALA A 90 -0.14 -5.99 -15.84
C ALA A 90 -0.21 -5.67 -14.34
N GLY A 91 -1.42 -5.63 -13.77
CA GLY A 91 -1.65 -5.36 -12.36
C GLY A 91 -0.94 -6.37 -11.45
N ARG A 92 -1.00 -7.67 -11.77
CA ARG A 92 -0.29 -8.71 -11.00
C ARG A 92 1.23 -8.61 -11.11
N ILE A 93 1.76 -8.28 -12.30
CA ILE A 93 3.19 -8.03 -12.50
C ILE A 93 3.65 -6.83 -11.65
N ILE A 94 2.89 -5.73 -11.68
CA ILE A 94 3.17 -4.53 -10.89
C ILE A 94 3.12 -4.86 -9.40
N ALA A 95 2.04 -5.46 -8.91
CA ALA A 95 1.88 -5.79 -7.50
C ALA A 95 2.96 -6.77 -7.00
N GLY A 96 3.33 -7.78 -7.79
CA GLY A 96 4.42 -8.69 -7.48
C GLY A 96 5.79 -8.00 -7.44
N THR A 97 6.04 -7.08 -8.37
CA THR A 97 7.27 -6.27 -8.37
C THR A 97 7.35 -5.37 -7.13
N VAL A 98 6.23 -4.70 -6.81
CA VAL A 98 6.08 -3.85 -5.62
C VAL A 98 6.32 -4.64 -4.33
N LEU A 99 5.84 -5.89 -4.25
CA LEU A 99 6.09 -6.76 -3.09
C LEU A 99 7.58 -7.06 -2.88
N LEU A 100 8.32 -7.30 -3.97
CA LEU A 100 9.73 -7.68 -3.90
C LEU A 100 10.65 -6.49 -3.62
N LEU A 101 10.28 -5.27 -4.01
CA LEU A 101 11.12 -4.07 -3.87
C LEU A 101 11.57 -3.82 -2.41
N PRO A 102 10.70 -3.81 -1.38
CA PRO A 102 11.12 -3.69 0.02
C PRO A 102 12.05 -4.80 0.50
N VAL A 103 11.81 -6.05 0.09
CA VAL A 103 12.64 -7.19 0.46
C VAL A 103 14.04 -7.03 -0.14
N LEU A 104 14.13 -6.78 -1.44
CA LEU A 104 15.41 -6.57 -2.14
C LEU A 104 16.13 -5.31 -1.64
N GLY A 105 15.39 -4.23 -1.37
CA GLY A 105 15.93 -3.01 -0.77
C GLY A 105 16.51 -3.24 0.62
N THR A 106 15.84 -4.04 1.44
CA THR A 106 16.33 -4.44 2.78
C THR A 106 17.66 -5.19 2.67
N LEU A 107 17.78 -6.13 1.72
CA LEU A 107 19.03 -6.87 1.48
C LEU A 107 20.15 -5.95 0.97
N ALA A 108 19.84 -5.05 0.03
CA ALA A 108 20.79 -4.09 -0.53
C ALA A 108 21.30 -3.11 0.55
N TYR A 109 20.38 -2.50 1.30
CA TYR A 109 20.69 -1.58 2.38
C TYR A 109 21.49 -2.27 3.49
N GLY A 110 21.07 -3.47 3.90
CA GLY A 110 21.78 -4.26 4.90
C GLY A 110 23.19 -4.63 4.49
N ARG A 111 23.40 -5.04 3.23
CA ARG A 111 24.74 -5.32 2.70
C ARG A 111 25.63 -4.07 2.72
N ALA A 112 25.07 -2.90 2.40
CA ALA A 112 25.80 -1.63 2.44
C ALA A 112 26.12 -1.20 3.88
N ALA A 113 25.19 -1.35 4.82
CA ALA A 113 25.34 -0.97 6.22
C ALA A 113 26.28 -1.91 7.00
N LEU A 114 26.19 -3.22 6.76
CA LEU A 114 26.93 -4.25 7.50
C LEU A 114 28.22 -4.71 6.80
N GLY A 115 28.42 -4.36 5.53
CA GLY A 115 29.60 -4.74 4.75
C GLY A 115 29.68 -6.21 4.33
N ARG A 116 28.70 -7.04 4.71
CA ARG A 116 28.64 -8.49 4.45
C ARG A 116 27.22 -8.95 4.10
N ARG A 117 27.09 -10.15 3.54
CA ARG A 117 25.79 -10.85 3.45
C ARG A 117 25.56 -11.61 4.76
N SER A 118 24.30 -11.78 5.13
CA SER A 118 23.89 -12.68 6.21
C SER A 118 22.58 -13.37 5.85
N GLY A 119 22.42 -14.63 6.23
CA GLY A 119 21.14 -15.33 6.13
C GLY A 119 20.05 -14.67 6.98
N TRP A 120 20.44 -13.95 8.04
CA TRP A 120 19.56 -13.13 8.88
C TRP A 120 18.71 -12.14 8.06
N MET A 121 19.31 -11.55 7.03
CA MET A 121 18.65 -10.53 6.22
C MET A 121 17.46 -11.09 5.42
N LEU A 122 17.46 -12.40 5.12
CA LEU A 122 16.34 -13.07 4.46
C LEU A 122 15.08 -13.10 5.34
N GLY A 123 15.23 -12.89 6.66
CA GLY A 123 14.13 -12.74 7.60
C GLY A 123 13.18 -11.58 7.26
N GLY A 124 13.64 -10.57 6.52
CA GLY A 124 12.81 -9.48 6.02
C GLY A 124 11.64 -9.95 5.15
N ALA A 125 11.69 -11.17 4.61
CA ALA A 125 10.58 -11.77 3.87
C ALA A 125 9.33 -12.04 4.72
N LEU A 126 9.49 -12.24 6.03
CA LEU A 126 8.36 -12.38 6.96
C LEU A 126 7.53 -11.09 7.06
N VAL A 127 8.10 -9.96 6.66
CA VAL A 127 7.48 -8.63 6.63
C VAL A 127 6.91 -8.29 5.24
N ALA A 128 7.14 -9.11 4.21
CA ALA A 128 6.75 -8.78 2.83
C ALA A 128 5.24 -8.51 2.70
N TYR A 129 4.41 -9.43 3.19
CA TYR A 129 2.95 -9.31 3.25
C TYR A 129 2.48 -8.67 4.56
N HIS A 130 2.98 -7.48 4.85
CA HIS A 130 2.55 -6.64 5.97
C HIS A 130 1.26 -5.88 5.64
N GLN A 131 0.70 -5.21 6.66
CA GLN A 131 -0.61 -4.55 6.58
C GLN A 131 -0.78 -3.63 5.37
N THR A 132 0.13 -2.67 5.16
CA THR A 132 -0.03 -1.69 4.05
C THR A 132 0.09 -2.30 2.66
N PHE A 133 0.84 -3.40 2.50
CA PHE A 133 0.84 -4.13 1.24
C PHE A 133 -0.51 -4.82 0.99
N LEU A 134 -1.06 -5.49 2.01
CA LEU A 134 -2.38 -6.12 1.94
C LEU A 134 -3.53 -5.10 1.83
N GLN A 135 -3.31 -3.86 2.26
CA GLN A 135 -4.22 -2.76 2.00
C GLN A 135 -4.10 -2.20 0.57
N GLY A 136 -3.08 -2.59 -0.22
CA GLY A 136 -2.91 -2.12 -1.59
C GLY A 136 -2.21 -0.77 -1.71
N PHE A 137 -1.39 -0.35 -0.73
CA PHE A 137 -0.60 0.88 -0.79
C PHE A 137 0.61 0.72 -1.73
N LEU A 138 0.38 0.46 -3.01
CA LEU A 138 1.41 -0.04 -3.93
C LEU A 138 2.53 0.97 -4.18
N ASN A 139 2.18 2.22 -4.48
CA ASN A 139 3.14 3.30 -4.68
C ASN A 139 4.01 3.56 -3.45
N PHE A 140 3.42 3.52 -2.25
CA PHE A 140 4.15 3.63 -0.99
C PHE A 140 5.18 2.50 -0.85
N ASN A 141 4.76 1.24 -1.08
CA ASN A 141 5.63 0.08 -0.96
C ASN A 141 6.79 0.12 -1.95
N ALA A 142 6.52 0.47 -3.21
CA ALA A 142 7.56 0.69 -4.21
C ALA A 142 8.51 1.82 -3.79
N GLY A 143 7.98 2.95 -3.32
CA GLY A 143 8.77 4.09 -2.85
C GLY A 143 9.67 3.72 -1.67
N MET A 144 9.18 2.95 -0.70
CA MET A 144 9.97 2.45 0.42
C MET A 144 11.09 1.51 -0.03
N GLY A 145 10.79 0.55 -0.91
CA GLY A 145 11.79 -0.39 -1.42
C GLY A 145 12.88 0.31 -2.26
N LEU A 146 12.47 1.21 -3.15
CA LEU A 146 13.39 2.03 -3.93
C LEU A 146 14.24 2.96 -3.06
N ALA A 147 13.67 3.52 -1.98
CA ALA A 147 14.40 4.35 -1.03
C ALA A 147 15.51 3.56 -0.32
N LEU A 148 15.23 2.32 0.08
CA LEU A 148 16.24 1.42 0.68
C LEU A 148 17.36 1.10 -0.33
N ILE A 149 17.01 0.80 -1.59
CA ILE A 149 18.00 0.55 -2.65
C ILE A 149 18.86 1.81 -2.89
N LEU A 150 18.24 2.97 -2.99
CA LEU A 150 18.96 4.23 -3.23
C LEU A 150 19.84 4.63 -2.05
N ALA A 151 19.38 4.40 -0.82
CA ALA A 151 20.19 4.58 0.38
C ALA A 151 21.37 3.61 0.40
N ALA A 152 21.22 2.37 -0.09
CA ALA A 152 22.33 1.43 -0.23
C ALA A 152 23.42 1.95 -1.20
N VAL A 153 23.00 2.54 -2.33
CA VAL A 153 23.90 3.22 -3.29
C VAL A 153 24.69 4.33 -2.58
N TRP A 154 24.00 5.16 -1.80
CA TRP A 154 24.62 6.23 -1.02
C TRP A 154 25.66 5.68 -0.04
N LEU A 155 25.24 4.80 0.88
CA LEU A 155 26.10 4.23 1.91
C LEU A 155 27.35 3.55 1.34
N ARG A 156 27.22 2.87 0.19
CA ARG A 156 28.31 2.08 -0.37
C ARG A 156 29.33 2.91 -1.13
N TRP A 157 28.90 3.95 -1.85
CA TRP A 157 29.74 4.60 -2.86
C TRP A 157 29.92 6.11 -2.66
N ARG A 158 29.25 6.73 -1.69
CA ARG A 158 29.28 8.19 -1.48
C ARG A 158 30.70 8.77 -1.33
N ASP A 159 31.61 8.03 -0.71
CA ASP A 159 33.00 8.47 -0.50
C ASP A 159 33.92 8.09 -1.67
N MET A 160 33.59 7.03 -2.41
CA MET A 160 34.41 6.54 -3.55
C MET A 160 34.14 7.32 -4.83
N ALA A 161 32.87 7.69 -5.08
CA ALA A 161 32.44 8.33 -6.32
C ALA A 161 31.39 9.43 -6.03
N PRO A 162 31.75 10.49 -5.29
CA PRO A 162 30.78 11.45 -4.74
C PRO A 162 29.91 12.09 -5.82
N GLN A 163 30.49 12.58 -6.91
CA GLN A 163 29.73 13.23 -7.99
C GLN A 163 28.74 12.27 -8.66
N ARG A 164 29.16 11.02 -8.92
CA ARG A 164 28.29 10.01 -9.54
C ARG A 164 27.14 9.61 -8.62
N VAL A 165 27.40 9.48 -7.32
CA VAL A 165 26.38 9.16 -6.32
C VAL A 165 25.40 10.31 -6.14
N ILE A 166 25.87 11.57 -6.08
CA ILE A 166 24.98 12.73 -6.03
C ILE A 166 24.09 12.79 -7.27
N LEU A 167 24.63 12.59 -8.47
CA LEU A 167 23.83 12.55 -9.69
C LEU A 167 22.81 11.41 -9.67
N ALA A 168 23.25 10.18 -9.37
CA ALA A 168 22.38 9.01 -9.32
C ALA A 168 21.27 9.15 -8.28
N THR A 169 21.58 9.70 -7.11
CA THR A 169 20.57 9.95 -6.06
C THR A 169 19.67 11.14 -6.36
N THR A 170 20.14 12.15 -7.11
CA THR A 170 19.26 13.22 -7.60
C THR A 170 18.19 12.66 -8.54
N VAL A 171 18.59 11.85 -9.53
CA VAL A 171 17.65 11.18 -10.43
C VAL A 171 16.75 10.21 -9.67
N GLY A 172 17.34 9.41 -8.77
CA GLY A 172 16.59 8.46 -7.96
C GLY A 172 15.55 9.12 -7.06
N VAL A 173 15.87 10.25 -6.43
CA VAL A 173 14.95 10.99 -5.55
C VAL A 173 13.81 11.65 -6.33
N VAL A 174 14.04 12.09 -7.58
CA VAL A 174 12.94 12.47 -8.49
C VAL A 174 12.04 11.27 -8.81
N GLY A 175 12.62 10.10 -9.07
CA GLY A 175 11.86 8.86 -9.22
C GLY A 175 11.05 8.49 -7.97
N LEU A 176 11.63 8.68 -6.78
CA LEU A 176 10.94 8.48 -5.50
C LEU A 176 9.79 9.46 -5.32
N PHE A 177 9.94 10.72 -5.75
CA PHE A 177 8.85 11.69 -5.72
C PHE A 177 7.66 11.18 -6.52
N PHE A 178 7.85 10.83 -7.79
CA PHE A 178 6.76 10.30 -8.63
C PHE A 178 6.24 8.95 -8.15
N CYS A 179 7.06 8.16 -7.44
CA CYS A 179 6.58 6.93 -6.85
C CYS A 179 5.69 7.19 -5.63
N HIS A 180 6.25 7.78 -4.57
CA HIS A 180 5.54 8.23 -3.38
C HIS A 180 6.43 9.16 -2.54
N LEU A 181 5.91 10.31 -2.07
CA LEU A 181 6.65 11.26 -1.22
C LEU A 181 7.31 10.63 0.04
N MET A 182 6.71 9.57 0.60
CA MET A 182 7.27 8.82 1.73
C MET A 182 8.58 8.11 1.38
N GLY A 183 8.78 7.71 0.13
CA GLY A 183 10.06 7.22 -0.35
C GLY A 183 11.15 8.30 -0.25
N VAL A 184 10.85 9.54 -0.61
CA VAL A 184 11.78 10.68 -0.45
C VAL A 184 12.12 10.90 1.02
N ILE A 185 11.12 10.91 1.90
CA ILE A 185 11.30 11.06 3.35
C ILE A 185 12.15 9.92 3.90
N PHE A 186 11.87 8.67 3.55
CA PHE A 186 12.64 7.52 4.01
C PHE A 186 14.08 7.57 3.51
N PHE A 187 14.30 7.92 2.25
CA PHE A 187 15.66 8.11 1.74
C PHE A 187 16.40 9.18 2.55
N ALA A 188 15.77 10.35 2.78
CA ALA A 188 16.32 11.43 3.60
C ALA A 188 16.65 11.00 5.03
N LEU A 189 15.78 10.21 5.67
CA LEU A 189 16.02 9.68 7.02
C LEU A 189 17.20 8.71 7.07
N LEU A 190 17.27 7.78 6.12
CA LEU A 190 18.33 6.77 6.03
C LEU A 190 19.70 7.42 5.80
N ILE A 191 19.81 8.34 4.81
CA ILE A 191 21.08 9.02 4.56
C ILE A 191 21.37 10.08 5.63
N GLY A 192 20.36 10.75 6.18
CA GLY A 192 20.50 11.74 7.24
C GLY A 192 21.08 11.14 8.51
N ALA A 193 20.59 9.96 8.92
CA ALA A 193 21.18 9.22 10.04
C ALA A 193 22.64 8.85 9.79
N HIS A 194 22.96 8.41 8.56
CA HIS A 194 24.32 8.06 8.17
C HIS A 194 25.27 9.27 8.18
N GLU A 195 24.85 10.39 7.59
CA GLU A 195 25.63 11.63 7.50
C GLU A 195 25.79 12.29 8.88
N LEU A 196 24.77 12.22 9.74
CA LEU A 196 24.87 12.70 11.12
C LEU A 196 25.84 11.86 11.96
N ALA A 197 25.81 10.53 11.84
CA ALA A 197 26.79 9.67 12.49
C ALA A 197 28.22 9.98 12.01
N TRP A 198 28.41 10.21 10.71
CA TRP A 198 29.70 10.63 10.16
C TRP A 198 30.14 11.98 10.76
N ALA A 199 29.25 12.97 10.80
CA ALA A 199 29.55 14.30 11.33
C ALA A 199 29.93 14.24 12.81
N TRP A 200 29.24 13.41 13.59
CA TRP A 200 29.60 13.13 14.98
C TRP A 200 31.03 12.57 15.08
N MET A 201 31.40 11.59 14.25
CA MET A 201 32.74 10.99 14.27
C MET A 201 33.85 11.99 13.93
N VAL A 202 33.59 12.94 13.02
CA VAL A 202 34.60 13.91 12.57
C VAL A 202 34.52 15.28 13.24
N ARG A 203 33.62 15.48 14.22
CA ARG A 203 33.30 16.79 14.84
C ARG A 203 34.50 17.61 15.33
N ALA A 204 35.58 16.95 15.73
CA ALA A 204 36.81 17.60 16.18
C ALA A 204 37.60 18.29 15.04
N HIS A 205 37.34 17.96 13.77
CA HIS A 205 38.08 18.46 12.59
C HIS A 205 37.50 19.77 12.03
N GLY A 206 36.57 20.41 12.73
CA GLY A 206 35.98 21.70 12.37
C GLY A 206 34.68 21.62 11.56
N TRP A 207 33.85 22.67 11.68
CA TRP A 207 32.47 22.68 11.18
C TRP A 207 32.34 22.92 9.66
N ARG A 208 33.33 23.57 9.02
CA ARG A 208 33.26 23.95 7.60
C ARG A 208 33.13 22.74 6.66
N GLY A 209 33.91 21.68 6.91
CA GLY A 209 33.84 20.45 6.12
C GLY A 209 32.52 19.71 6.31
N ILE A 210 32.00 19.72 7.53
CA ILE A 210 30.68 19.16 7.87
C ILE A 210 29.59 19.92 7.14
N ALA A 211 29.56 21.25 7.25
CA ALA A 211 28.59 22.10 6.57
C ALA A 211 28.59 21.89 5.06
N ARG A 212 29.78 21.87 4.42
CA ARG A 212 29.90 21.58 2.98
C ARG A 212 29.32 20.21 2.62
N ARG A 213 29.57 19.18 3.43
CA ARG A 213 29.05 17.84 3.16
C ARG A 213 27.52 17.80 3.26
N PHE A 214 26.94 18.42 4.28
CA PHE A 214 25.48 18.53 4.42
C PHE A 214 24.83 19.30 3.26
N ILE A 215 25.42 20.43 2.84
CA ILE A 215 24.92 21.20 1.68
C ILE A 215 24.92 20.32 0.43
N VAL A 216 26.02 19.60 0.17
CA VAL A 216 26.09 18.67 -0.98
C VAL A 216 25.08 17.54 -0.83
N SER A 217 24.85 17.03 0.38
CA SER A 217 23.84 15.99 0.64
C SER A 217 22.40 16.47 0.50
N ALA A 218 22.16 17.78 0.53
CA ALA A 218 20.85 18.37 0.29
C ALA A 218 20.52 18.50 -1.21
N VAL A 219 21.52 18.48 -2.10
CA VAL A 219 21.35 18.65 -3.56
C VAL A 219 20.29 17.73 -4.17
N PRO A 220 20.25 16.41 -3.86
CA PRO A 220 19.24 15.51 -4.42
C PRO A 220 17.79 15.91 -4.15
N PHE A 221 17.53 16.70 -3.10
CA PHE A 221 16.19 17.10 -2.69
C PHE A 221 15.72 18.40 -3.32
N ILE A 222 16.60 19.21 -3.91
CA ILE A 222 16.24 20.50 -4.52
C ILE A 222 15.19 20.29 -5.61
N GLY A 223 15.39 19.30 -6.48
CA GLY A 223 14.43 18.98 -7.54
C GLY A 223 13.06 18.59 -7.00
N VAL A 224 13.01 17.89 -5.85
CA VAL A 224 11.74 17.52 -5.21
C VAL A 224 11.01 18.72 -4.64
N LEU A 225 11.72 19.68 -4.03
CA LEU A 225 11.09 20.90 -3.54
C LEU A 225 10.45 21.70 -4.70
N VAL A 226 11.13 21.75 -5.84
CA VAL A 226 10.58 22.37 -7.06
C VAL A 226 9.36 21.62 -7.56
N LEU A 227 9.45 20.28 -7.72
CA LEU A 227 8.34 19.45 -8.19
C LEU A 227 7.13 19.52 -7.24
N TYR A 228 7.37 19.53 -5.92
CA TYR A 228 6.33 19.68 -4.92
C TYR A 228 5.63 21.04 -5.05
N GLY A 229 6.38 22.13 -5.27
CA GLY A 229 5.80 23.46 -5.50
C GLY A 229 4.91 23.56 -6.73
N PHE A 230 5.07 22.67 -7.73
CA PHE A 230 4.18 22.56 -8.89
C PHE A 230 3.12 21.46 -8.76
N SER A 231 3.16 20.68 -7.68
CA SER A 231 2.20 19.62 -7.44
C SER A 231 0.90 20.20 -6.90
N PRO A 232 -0.28 19.79 -7.41
CA PRO A 232 -1.55 20.21 -6.83
C PRO A 232 -1.69 19.82 -5.35
N LEU A 233 -0.96 18.78 -4.90
CA LEU A 233 -0.90 18.37 -3.50
C LEU A 233 -0.40 19.47 -2.57
N SER A 234 0.45 20.39 -3.06
CA SER A 234 0.97 21.51 -2.25
C SER A 234 -0.09 22.51 -1.80
N GLY A 235 -1.25 22.54 -2.48
CA GLY A 235 -2.39 23.39 -2.12
C GLY A 235 -3.44 22.71 -1.26
N GLU A 236 -3.27 21.43 -0.92
CA GLU A 236 -4.22 20.69 -0.09
C GLU A 236 -4.22 21.20 1.35
N ALA A 237 -5.41 21.24 1.96
CA ALA A 237 -5.55 21.72 3.33
C ALA A 237 -4.82 20.78 4.31
N GLU A 238 -3.97 21.33 5.16
CA GLU A 238 -3.22 20.60 6.19
C GLU A 238 -4.12 20.20 7.38
N GLN A 239 -5.05 19.28 7.15
CA GLN A 239 -5.82 18.68 8.24
C GLN A 239 -4.99 17.59 8.91
N LEU A 240 -4.56 17.86 10.14
CA LEU A 240 -3.83 16.93 10.98
C LEU A 240 -4.77 16.17 11.91
N ARG A 241 -4.71 14.84 11.87
CA ARG A 241 -5.36 13.99 12.87
C ARG A 241 -4.35 13.09 13.54
N TYR A 242 -4.16 13.28 14.83
CA TYR A 242 -3.29 12.42 15.64
C TYR A 242 -4.05 11.20 16.18
N PRO A 243 -3.42 10.01 16.16
CA PRO A 243 -3.99 8.82 16.77
C PRO A 243 -3.85 8.88 18.30
N THR A 244 -4.62 8.05 19.01
CA THR A 244 -4.41 7.87 20.45
C THR A 244 -3.12 7.06 20.71
N VAL A 245 -2.62 7.08 21.95
CA VAL A 245 -1.48 6.23 22.34
C VAL A 245 -1.83 4.74 22.17
N ALA A 246 -3.07 4.35 22.45
CA ALA A 246 -3.54 2.98 22.26
C ALA A 246 -3.49 2.58 20.77
N ASP A 247 -3.92 3.46 19.87
CA ASP A 247 -3.82 3.23 18.42
C ASP A 247 -2.36 3.07 17.97
N LYS A 248 -1.44 3.90 18.49
CA LYS A 248 0.00 3.76 18.23
C LYS A 248 0.52 2.41 18.72
N LEU A 249 0.17 1.98 19.93
CA LEU A 249 0.63 0.69 20.45
C LEU A 249 0.08 -0.48 19.60
N ALA A 250 -1.19 -0.42 19.20
CA ALA A 250 -1.80 -1.43 18.34
C ALA A 250 -1.11 -1.51 16.96
N ARG A 251 -0.69 -0.37 16.38
CA ARG A 251 -0.04 -0.31 15.07
C ARG A 251 1.38 -0.86 15.04
N ILE A 252 2.05 -1.08 16.18
CA ILE A 252 3.41 -1.65 16.22
C ILE A 252 3.48 -3.04 15.57
N THR A 253 2.38 -3.79 15.59
CA THR A 253 2.30 -5.13 14.99
C THR A 253 2.08 -5.13 13.48
N ALA A 254 1.82 -3.97 12.86
CA ALA A 254 1.52 -3.83 11.44
C ALA A 254 2.52 -4.49 10.46
N PRO A 255 3.83 -4.61 10.75
CA PRO A 255 4.77 -5.37 9.92
C PRO A 255 4.41 -6.86 9.78
N TRP A 256 3.61 -7.40 10.72
CA TRP A 256 3.22 -8.81 10.76
C TRP A 256 1.71 -9.03 10.68
N VAL A 257 0.88 -7.98 10.65
CA VAL A 257 -0.57 -8.10 10.44
C VAL A 257 -0.85 -8.71 9.06
N ASN A 258 -1.63 -9.78 9.06
CA ASN A 258 -2.05 -10.58 7.93
C ASN A 258 -3.45 -11.17 8.24
N TYR A 259 -3.82 -12.37 7.79
CA TYR A 259 -5.20 -12.88 7.91
C TYR A 259 -5.53 -13.62 9.22
N ASP A 260 -4.55 -14.08 10.01
CA ASP A 260 -4.80 -14.85 11.24
C ASP A 260 -4.13 -14.21 12.46
N PHE A 261 -4.95 -13.83 13.44
CA PHE A 261 -4.49 -13.10 14.62
C PHE A 261 -3.46 -13.87 15.45
N TRP A 262 -3.68 -15.17 15.69
CA TRP A 262 -2.79 -15.95 16.53
C TRP A 262 -1.46 -16.20 15.83
N LEU A 263 -1.48 -16.52 14.54
CA LEU A 263 -0.27 -16.67 13.75
C LEU A 263 0.50 -15.37 13.65
N ASP A 264 -0.17 -14.23 13.49
CA ASP A 264 0.46 -12.91 13.49
C ASP A 264 1.10 -12.57 14.83
N ALA A 265 0.38 -12.80 15.93
CA ALA A 265 0.89 -12.59 17.29
C ALA A 265 2.09 -13.48 17.60
N VAL A 266 2.03 -14.77 17.23
CA VAL A 266 3.16 -15.71 17.34
C VAL A 266 4.33 -15.23 16.48
N THR A 267 4.06 -14.75 15.26
CA THR A 267 5.11 -14.27 14.35
C THR A 267 5.84 -13.07 14.92
N ALA A 268 5.09 -12.04 15.34
CA ALA A 268 5.65 -10.83 15.92
C ALA A 268 6.43 -11.14 17.21
N SER A 269 5.84 -11.94 18.10
CA SER A 269 6.43 -12.31 19.39
C SER A 269 7.70 -13.14 19.23
N LEU A 270 7.69 -14.12 18.32
CA LEU A 270 8.86 -14.96 18.05
C LEU A 270 9.98 -14.16 17.37
N CYS A 271 9.66 -13.30 16.40
CA CYS A 271 10.66 -12.42 15.78
C CYS A 271 11.31 -11.53 16.85
N LEU A 272 10.50 -10.89 17.70
CA LEU A 272 11.01 -10.04 18.77
C LEU A 272 11.87 -10.83 19.77
N ALA A 273 11.40 -11.99 20.23
CA ALA A 273 12.13 -12.84 21.17
C ALA A 273 13.48 -13.32 20.60
N ILE A 274 13.51 -13.71 19.32
CA ILE A 274 14.75 -14.09 18.63
C ILE A 274 15.70 -12.90 18.54
N ILE A 275 15.23 -11.73 18.10
CA ILE A 275 16.05 -10.52 17.98
C ILE A 275 16.66 -10.16 19.33
N VAL A 276 15.83 -10.03 20.37
CA VAL A 276 16.27 -9.65 21.71
C VAL A 276 17.20 -10.71 22.30
N GLY A 277 16.86 -11.99 22.16
CA GLY A 277 17.66 -13.10 22.68
C GLY A 277 19.04 -13.20 22.03
N LEU A 278 19.14 -13.03 20.71
CA LEU A 278 20.43 -13.02 20.01
C LEU A 278 21.25 -11.78 20.36
N MET A 279 20.62 -10.60 20.43
CA MET A 279 21.29 -9.37 20.84
C MET A 279 21.85 -9.48 22.25
N TRP A 280 21.08 -10.02 23.20
CA TRP A 280 21.51 -10.26 24.57
C TRP A 280 22.68 -11.24 24.63
N ARG A 281 22.54 -12.40 23.96
CA ARG A 281 23.54 -13.47 23.97
C ARG A 281 24.88 -13.06 23.37
N GLU A 282 24.85 -12.33 22.26
CA GLU A 282 26.08 -11.89 21.57
C GLU A 282 26.65 -10.58 22.13
N ARG A 283 26.03 -9.99 23.16
CA ARG A 283 26.34 -8.63 23.64
C ARG A 283 26.40 -7.65 22.47
N ALA A 284 25.41 -7.77 21.58
CA ALA A 284 25.38 -7.10 20.31
C ALA A 284 25.52 -5.59 20.48
N THR A 285 26.49 -5.01 19.78
CA THR A 285 26.63 -3.56 19.69
C THR A 285 25.98 -3.08 18.39
N ILE A 286 25.08 -2.10 18.51
CA ILE A 286 24.51 -1.41 17.37
C ILE A 286 25.48 -0.28 17.01
N SER A 287 25.91 -0.22 15.75
CA SER A 287 26.75 0.89 15.28
C SER A 287 26.01 2.23 15.47
N LEU A 288 26.73 3.33 15.67
CA LEU A 288 26.09 4.65 15.80
C LEU A 288 25.17 4.97 14.60
N ARG A 289 25.60 4.63 13.38
CA ARG A 289 24.83 4.82 12.13
C ARG A 289 23.50 4.05 12.20
N SER A 290 23.59 2.78 12.57
CA SER A 290 22.46 1.87 12.75
C SER A 290 21.49 2.37 13.84
N GLY A 291 22.02 2.80 14.98
CA GLY A 291 21.25 3.29 16.12
C GLY A 291 20.51 4.59 15.81
N LEU A 292 21.18 5.55 15.15
CA LEU A 292 20.54 6.79 14.68
C LEU A 292 19.44 6.50 13.66
N THR A 293 19.63 5.52 12.78
CA THR A 293 18.61 5.16 11.80
C THR A 293 17.34 4.63 12.48
N LEU A 294 17.46 3.67 13.40
CA LEU A 294 16.33 3.17 14.18
C LEU A 294 15.69 4.26 15.04
N GLY A 295 16.52 5.09 15.67
CA GLY A 295 16.07 6.21 16.50
C GLY A 295 15.26 7.23 15.71
N PHE A 296 15.70 7.61 14.51
CA PHE A 296 14.97 8.53 13.65
C PHE A 296 13.66 7.94 13.15
N VAL A 297 13.67 6.70 12.62
CA VAL A 297 12.42 6.08 12.16
C VAL A 297 11.42 5.91 13.31
N GLY A 298 11.88 5.49 14.50
CA GLY A 298 11.05 5.39 15.70
C GLY A 298 10.53 6.73 16.20
N MET A 299 11.37 7.77 16.21
CA MET A 299 10.95 9.13 16.56
C MET A 299 9.89 9.65 15.59
N PHE A 300 10.11 9.52 14.28
CA PHE A 300 9.13 9.92 13.27
C PHE A 300 7.84 9.14 13.40
N TYR A 301 7.89 7.85 13.74
CA TYR A 301 6.68 7.11 14.05
C TYR A 301 5.89 7.72 15.22
N ILE A 302 6.57 8.06 16.32
CA ILE A 302 5.93 8.63 17.51
C ILE A 302 5.27 9.97 17.19
N VAL A 303 5.97 10.87 16.48
CA VAL A 303 5.50 12.24 16.23
C VAL A 303 4.59 12.38 15.01
N SER A 304 4.54 11.38 14.12
CA SER A 304 3.72 11.49 12.91
C SER A 304 2.22 11.39 13.23
N PRO A 305 1.38 12.18 12.55
CA PRO A 305 -0.07 12.04 12.65
C PRO A 305 -0.54 10.76 11.95
N ALA A 306 -1.79 10.37 12.19
CA ALA A 306 -2.45 9.31 11.45
C ALA A 306 -2.94 9.83 10.10
N GLU A 307 -3.34 11.10 10.00
CA GLU A 307 -3.82 11.72 8.75
C GLU A 307 -3.13 13.08 8.53
N PHE A 308 -2.76 13.36 7.29
CA PHE A 308 -2.15 14.64 6.85
C PHE A 308 -2.52 14.89 5.38
N ALA A 309 -2.91 16.13 5.04
CA ALA A 309 -3.23 16.55 3.67
C ALA A 309 -4.19 15.60 2.94
N GLY A 310 -5.26 15.17 3.61
CA GLY A 310 -6.26 14.25 3.07
C GLY A 310 -5.80 12.78 2.94
N VAL A 311 -4.58 12.46 3.38
CA VAL A 311 -4.00 11.11 3.30
C VAL A 311 -3.98 10.46 4.68
N ALA A 312 -4.49 9.23 4.78
CA ALA A 312 -4.51 8.45 6.02
C ALA A 312 -3.31 7.50 6.17
N ASN A 313 -3.14 6.99 7.39
CA ASN A 313 -2.11 6.02 7.81
C ASN A 313 -0.67 6.50 7.57
N VAL A 314 -0.40 7.79 7.77
CA VAL A 314 0.93 8.38 7.58
C VAL A 314 1.95 7.78 8.54
N ASP A 315 1.60 7.68 9.82
CA ASP A 315 2.45 7.09 10.85
C ASP A 315 2.74 5.60 10.66
N LEU A 316 1.75 4.83 10.23
CA LEU A 316 1.84 3.39 9.99
C LEU A 316 3.04 3.04 9.09
N ARG A 317 3.29 3.89 8.08
CA ARG A 317 4.37 3.74 7.11
C ARG A 317 5.75 3.65 7.76
N PHE A 318 6.00 4.42 8.84
CA PHE A 318 7.27 4.38 9.57
C PHE A 318 7.48 3.06 10.31
N VAL A 319 6.42 2.48 10.88
CA VAL A 319 6.49 1.17 11.55
C VAL A 319 6.82 0.07 10.56
N ILE A 320 6.26 0.12 9.36
CA ILE A 320 6.58 -0.85 8.30
C ILE A 320 8.06 -0.79 7.93
N LEU A 321 8.60 0.41 7.69
CA LEU A 321 10.03 0.57 7.46
C LEU A 321 10.84 0.03 8.65
N PHE A 322 10.44 0.35 9.88
CA PHE A 322 11.09 -0.16 11.09
C PHE A 322 11.14 -1.70 11.11
N GLY A 323 10.04 -2.38 10.75
CA GLY A 323 9.97 -3.83 10.66
C GLY A 323 10.99 -4.44 9.69
N PHE A 324 11.18 -3.84 8.51
CA PHE A 324 12.24 -4.24 7.58
C PHE A 324 13.65 -3.98 8.13
N LEU A 325 13.84 -2.83 8.78
CA LEU A 325 15.13 -2.41 9.33
C LEU A 325 15.66 -3.36 10.41
N LEU A 326 14.78 -4.04 11.16
CA LEU A 326 15.17 -5.07 12.13
C LEU A 326 16.02 -6.20 11.53
N PHE A 327 15.88 -6.47 10.23
CA PHE A 327 16.61 -7.53 9.53
C PHE A 327 17.86 -7.05 8.78
N CYS A 328 18.14 -5.74 8.74
CA CYS A 328 19.24 -5.20 7.94
C CYS A 328 20.14 -4.18 8.66
N ILE A 329 19.72 -3.62 9.80
CA ILE A 329 20.52 -2.65 10.58
C ILE A 329 21.53 -3.32 11.50
N TRP A 330 21.25 -4.55 11.91
CA TRP A 330 22.11 -5.41 12.71
C TRP A 330 21.94 -6.86 12.22
N ALA A 331 22.99 -7.67 12.37
CA ALA A 331 22.92 -9.10 12.10
C ALA A 331 23.81 -9.86 13.09
N PRO A 332 23.37 -11.03 13.57
CA PRO A 332 24.17 -11.86 14.45
C PRO A 332 25.46 -12.32 13.75
N ALA A 333 26.47 -12.69 14.54
CA ALA A 333 27.72 -13.23 14.04
C ALA A 333 27.50 -14.52 13.25
N SER A 334 26.60 -15.37 13.75
CA SER A 334 26.13 -16.58 13.07
C SER A 334 24.64 -16.77 13.31
N VAL A 335 23.93 -17.37 12.36
CA VAL A 335 22.50 -17.68 12.53
C VAL A 335 22.39 -19.12 13.06
N PRO A 336 21.91 -19.35 14.30
CA PRO A 336 21.68 -20.70 14.80
C PRO A 336 20.71 -21.46 13.90
N LEU A 337 20.91 -22.77 13.70
CA LEU A 337 20.05 -23.59 12.85
C LEU A 337 18.59 -23.50 13.29
N TRP A 338 18.34 -23.57 14.61
CA TRP A 338 16.98 -23.46 15.15
C TRP A 338 16.31 -22.13 14.80
N VAL A 339 17.05 -21.01 14.77
CA VAL A 339 16.52 -19.69 14.35
C VAL A 339 16.13 -19.75 12.88
N ALA A 340 17.02 -20.25 12.03
CA ALA A 340 16.76 -20.34 10.60
C ALA A 340 15.58 -21.27 10.28
N THR A 341 15.50 -22.43 10.93
CA THR A 341 14.39 -23.38 10.74
C THR A 341 13.08 -22.82 11.29
N SER A 342 13.09 -22.12 12.43
CA SER A 342 11.90 -21.49 12.99
C SER A 342 11.38 -20.37 12.10
N MET A 343 12.26 -19.46 11.64
CA MET A 343 11.88 -18.37 10.75
C MET A 343 11.45 -18.87 9.37
N GLY A 344 12.16 -19.85 8.80
CA GLY A 344 11.82 -20.47 7.53
C GLY A 344 10.50 -21.25 7.60
N GLY A 345 10.29 -22.03 8.66
CA GLY A 345 9.04 -22.77 8.89
C GLY A 345 7.85 -21.82 9.08
N LEU A 346 8.04 -20.73 9.84
CA LEU A 346 7.03 -19.71 10.00
C LEU A 346 6.71 -18.99 8.70
N PHE A 347 7.73 -18.67 7.89
CA PHE A 347 7.55 -18.09 6.57
C PHE A 347 6.70 -19.01 5.68
N LEU A 348 7.06 -20.30 5.61
CA LEU A 348 6.31 -21.28 4.81
C LEU A 348 4.87 -21.44 5.32
N LEU A 349 4.65 -21.48 6.63
CA LEU A 349 3.30 -21.58 7.22
C LEU A 349 2.45 -20.36 6.85
N ARG A 350 3.00 -19.15 6.96
CA ARG A 350 2.30 -17.91 6.57
C ARG A 350 1.99 -17.88 5.09
N MET A 351 2.93 -18.31 4.24
CA MET A 351 2.73 -18.39 2.80
C MET A 351 1.71 -19.46 2.40
N ALA A 352 1.64 -20.58 3.12
CA ALA A 352 0.63 -21.60 2.91
C ALA A 352 -0.78 -21.10 3.27
N LEU A 353 -0.93 -20.43 4.43
CA LEU A 353 -2.19 -19.80 4.83
C LEU A 353 -2.64 -18.74 3.81
N LEU A 354 -1.73 -17.83 3.47
CA LEU A 354 -1.98 -16.76 2.49
C LEU A 354 -2.42 -17.34 1.14
N GLY A 355 -1.68 -18.33 0.63
CA GLY A 355 -1.98 -19.00 -0.62
C GLY A 355 -3.34 -19.70 -0.61
N ALA A 356 -3.68 -20.39 0.48
CA ALA A 356 -4.99 -21.03 0.63
C ALA A 356 -6.14 -20.01 0.61
N LEU A 357 -5.98 -18.89 1.31
CA LEU A 357 -6.98 -17.82 1.35
C LEU A 357 -7.13 -17.13 -0.02
N TRP A 358 -6.02 -16.85 -0.70
CA TRP A 358 -6.05 -16.26 -2.04
C TRP A 358 -6.62 -17.21 -3.09
N HIS A 359 -6.34 -18.51 -2.98
CA HIS A 359 -6.97 -19.50 -3.84
C HIS A 359 -8.49 -19.56 -3.61
N GLY A 360 -8.94 -19.59 -2.35
CA GLY A 360 -10.36 -19.51 -1.97
C GLY A 360 -11.01 -18.16 -2.32
N HIS A 361 -10.24 -17.11 -2.55
CA HIS A 361 -10.75 -15.85 -3.07
C HIS A 361 -11.30 -15.99 -4.49
N GLY A 362 -10.73 -16.89 -5.29
CA GLY A 362 -11.13 -17.12 -6.69
C GLY A 362 -12.60 -17.47 -6.87
N SER A 363 -13.22 -18.23 -5.95
CA SER A 363 -14.64 -18.57 -6.03
C SER A 363 -15.55 -17.35 -5.81
N VAL A 364 -15.18 -16.47 -4.87
CA VAL A 364 -15.94 -15.22 -4.65
C VAL A 364 -15.75 -14.25 -5.79
N LEU A 365 -14.56 -14.18 -6.38
CA LEU A 365 -14.35 -13.40 -7.58
C LEU A 365 -15.23 -13.91 -8.73
N ALA A 366 -15.40 -15.23 -8.86
CA ALA A 366 -16.32 -15.83 -9.84
C ALA A 366 -17.79 -15.48 -9.55
N ASP A 367 -18.23 -15.58 -8.29
CA ASP A 367 -19.57 -15.19 -7.83
C ASP A 367 -19.88 -13.72 -8.12
N ILE A 368 -18.90 -12.83 -7.92
CA ILE A 368 -19.02 -11.41 -8.23
C ILE A 368 -19.11 -11.20 -9.75
N ARG A 369 -18.23 -11.86 -10.52
CA ARG A 369 -18.22 -11.78 -11.99
C ARG A 369 -19.53 -12.26 -12.61
N GLN A 370 -20.12 -13.32 -12.07
CA GLN A 370 -21.43 -13.83 -12.46
C GLN A 370 -22.54 -12.79 -12.21
N VAL A 371 -22.46 -12.05 -11.11
CA VAL A 371 -23.48 -11.03 -10.78
C VAL A 371 -23.30 -9.78 -11.64
N ILE A 372 -22.06 -9.30 -11.83
CA ILE A 372 -21.82 -8.09 -12.64
C ILE A 372 -21.97 -8.33 -14.15
N SER A 373 -21.96 -9.57 -14.63
CA SER A 373 -22.19 -9.86 -16.07
C SER A 373 -23.57 -9.43 -16.55
N GLU A 374 -24.54 -9.31 -15.65
CA GLU A 374 -25.90 -8.83 -15.92
C GLU A 374 -26.00 -7.30 -16.02
N VAL A 375 -24.97 -6.55 -15.58
CA VAL A 375 -24.97 -5.07 -15.64
C VAL A 375 -24.71 -4.61 -17.07
N PRO A 376 -25.61 -3.96 -17.79
CA PRO A 376 -25.33 -3.46 -19.15
C PRO A 376 -24.10 -2.55 -19.19
N LEU A 377 -23.38 -2.56 -20.32
CA LEU A 377 -22.21 -1.70 -20.48
C LEU A 377 -22.57 -0.24 -20.27
N GLY A 378 -21.75 0.47 -19.49
CA GLY A 378 -21.96 1.89 -19.27
C GLY A 378 -23.11 2.25 -18.36
N SER A 379 -23.51 1.37 -17.44
CA SER A 379 -24.53 1.66 -16.43
C SER A 379 -23.97 2.47 -15.26
N ARG A 380 -24.84 3.12 -14.48
CA ARG A 380 -24.53 3.78 -13.21
C ARG A 380 -24.80 2.80 -12.07
N VAL A 381 -23.75 2.34 -11.39
CA VAL A 381 -23.88 1.28 -10.39
C VAL A 381 -23.42 1.76 -9.03
N LEU A 382 -24.34 1.78 -8.07
CA LEU A 382 -24.03 1.97 -6.66
C LEU A 382 -23.63 0.64 -6.05
N SER A 383 -22.48 0.57 -5.38
CA SER A 383 -22.13 -0.60 -4.57
C SER A 383 -22.33 -0.35 -3.08
N ILE A 384 -22.84 -1.33 -2.36
CA ILE A 384 -22.86 -1.34 -0.89
C ILE A 384 -22.21 -2.62 -0.40
N VAL A 385 -21.34 -2.48 0.59
CA VAL A 385 -20.72 -3.62 1.25
C VAL A 385 -21.49 -3.90 2.54
N GLN A 386 -22.14 -5.06 2.61
CA GLN A 386 -22.73 -5.55 3.85
C GLN A 386 -21.80 -6.60 4.49
N PRO A 387 -21.45 -6.46 5.77
CA PRO A 387 -20.61 -7.45 6.44
C PRO A 387 -21.33 -8.80 6.53
N THR A 388 -20.74 -9.85 5.97
CA THR A 388 -21.20 -11.24 6.12
C THR A 388 -20.15 -12.08 6.84
N ALA A 389 -20.54 -13.25 7.35
CA ALA A 389 -19.59 -14.22 7.93
C ALA A 389 -18.53 -14.70 6.92
N GLU A 390 -18.90 -14.83 5.64
CA GLU A 390 -17.98 -15.21 4.56
C GLU A 390 -16.98 -14.11 4.22
N LEU A 391 -17.42 -12.84 4.26
CA LEU A 391 -16.55 -11.67 4.14
C LEU A 391 -15.70 -11.45 5.41
N ALA A 392 -16.20 -11.87 6.58
CA ALA A 392 -15.47 -11.77 7.85
C ALA A 392 -14.24 -12.69 7.91
N ALA A 393 -14.28 -13.86 7.25
CA ALA A 393 -13.13 -14.76 7.11
C ALA A 393 -11.98 -14.19 6.25
N ARG A 394 -12.19 -13.02 5.62
CA ARG A 394 -11.27 -12.39 4.65
C ARG A 394 -10.78 -11.02 5.11
N ARG A 395 -10.92 -10.79 6.42
CA ARG A 395 -10.38 -9.63 7.10
C ARG A 395 -8.95 -9.90 7.51
N LEU A 396 -8.15 -8.85 7.51
CA LEU A 396 -6.90 -8.86 8.26
C LEU A 396 -7.20 -9.08 9.75
N SER A 397 -6.22 -9.56 10.49
CA SER A 397 -6.31 -9.87 11.91
C SER A 397 -6.65 -8.67 12.79
N ASN A 398 -6.50 -7.45 12.25
CA ASN A 398 -6.91 -6.20 12.87
C ASN A 398 -8.33 -5.74 12.47
N GLY A 399 -9.09 -6.57 11.75
CA GLY A 399 -10.46 -6.32 11.34
C GLY A 399 -10.63 -5.59 10.00
N ILE A 400 -9.55 -5.15 9.35
CA ILE A 400 -9.64 -4.47 8.04
C ILE A 400 -10.11 -5.47 6.98
N GLN A 401 -11.17 -5.11 6.29
CA GLN A 401 -11.73 -5.89 5.19
C GLN A 401 -10.97 -5.59 3.89
N THR A 402 -10.65 -6.63 3.09
CA THR A 402 -9.75 -6.51 1.92
C THR A 402 -10.47 -6.55 0.58
N ASP A 403 -11.79 -6.72 0.56
CA ASP A 403 -12.61 -6.88 -0.64
C ASP A 403 -13.53 -5.69 -0.93
N THR A 404 -13.48 -4.62 -0.12
CA THR A 404 -14.45 -3.51 -0.22
C THR A 404 -14.35 -2.75 -1.55
N HIS A 405 -13.19 -2.74 -2.22
CA HIS A 405 -13.01 -2.09 -3.52
C HIS A 405 -13.16 -3.03 -4.72
N ILE A 406 -13.45 -4.32 -4.53
CA ILE A 406 -13.70 -5.24 -5.67
C ILE A 406 -14.76 -4.73 -6.66
N PRO A 407 -15.82 -3.98 -6.25
CA PRO A 407 -16.75 -3.39 -7.21
C PRO A 407 -16.10 -2.47 -8.27
N ALA A 408 -14.85 -2.03 -8.10
CA ALA A 408 -14.08 -1.36 -9.15
C ALA A 408 -13.97 -2.17 -10.46
N LEU A 409 -14.16 -3.49 -10.42
CA LEU A 409 -14.28 -4.33 -11.61
C LEU A 409 -15.45 -3.93 -12.52
N LEU A 410 -16.47 -3.23 -12.01
CA LEU A 410 -17.53 -2.64 -12.84
C LEU A 410 -16.97 -1.63 -13.86
N VAL A 411 -15.92 -0.89 -13.49
CA VAL A 411 -15.24 0.05 -14.40
C VAL A 411 -14.46 -0.73 -15.46
N VAL A 412 -13.70 -1.74 -15.06
CA VAL A 412 -12.82 -2.52 -15.96
C VAL A 412 -13.63 -3.41 -16.90
N GLU A 413 -14.57 -4.17 -16.35
CA GLU A 413 -15.25 -5.26 -17.05
C GLU A 413 -16.59 -4.82 -17.63
N ARG A 414 -17.28 -3.83 -17.03
CA ARG A 414 -18.59 -3.36 -17.51
C ARG A 414 -18.59 -1.91 -18.01
N ARG A 415 -17.45 -1.21 -17.97
CA ARG A 415 -17.32 0.19 -18.43
C ARG A 415 -18.34 1.10 -17.74
N SER A 416 -18.74 0.71 -16.54
CA SER A 416 -19.82 1.32 -15.78
C SER A 416 -19.25 2.37 -14.83
N TRP A 417 -20.06 3.37 -14.50
CA TRP A 417 -19.71 4.32 -13.47
C TRP A 417 -19.85 3.69 -12.08
N TRP A 418 -18.82 3.89 -11.27
CA TRP A 418 -18.74 3.47 -9.88
C TRP A 418 -18.29 4.67 -9.00
N PRO A 419 -19.01 5.00 -7.92
CA PRO A 419 -18.82 6.26 -7.18
C PRO A 419 -17.52 6.34 -6.35
N TYR A 420 -16.90 5.21 -6.03
CA TYR A 420 -15.77 5.14 -5.10
C TYR A 420 -14.40 5.00 -5.79
N LEU A 421 -14.33 5.23 -7.10
CA LEU A 421 -13.06 5.31 -7.81
C LEU A 421 -12.19 6.43 -7.22
N PHE A 422 -10.89 6.18 -7.04
CA PHE A 422 -9.97 7.20 -6.53
C PHE A 422 -9.68 8.24 -7.60
N ASP A 423 -10.34 9.39 -7.50
CA ASP A 423 -10.34 10.45 -8.51
C ASP A 423 -9.96 11.84 -7.94
N ASN A 424 -9.31 11.87 -6.77
CA ASN A 424 -8.79 13.13 -6.24
C ASN A 424 -7.66 13.63 -7.14
N VAL A 425 -7.88 14.75 -7.83
CA VAL A 425 -6.97 15.32 -8.82
C VAL A 425 -5.60 15.73 -8.29
N SER A 426 -5.45 15.91 -6.96
CA SER A 426 -4.16 16.18 -6.32
C SER A 426 -3.35 14.92 -6.02
N GLN A 427 -3.99 13.75 -6.08
CA GLN A 427 -3.40 12.47 -5.70
C GLN A 427 -3.43 11.44 -6.84
N GLN A 428 -4.31 11.61 -7.84
CA GLN A 428 -4.56 10.63 -8.89
C GLN A 428 -4.63 11.27 -10.28
N PRO A 429 -4.14 10.59 -11.34
CA PRO A 429 -4.13 11.11 -12.71
C PRO A 429 -5.48 10.95 -13.44
N ILE A 430 -6.59 10.84 -12.70
CA ILE A 430 -7.94 10.67 -13.22
C ILE A 430 -8.92 11.52 -12.43
N ALA A 431 -10.00 11.94 -13.08
CA ALA A 431 -11.09 12.70 -12.48
C ALA A 431 -12.45 12.15 -12.95
N THR A 432 -13.45 12.14 -12.07
CA THR A 432 -14.85 11.90 -12.47
C THR A 432 -15.44 13.18 -13.06
N ARG A 433 -16.15 13.07 -14.18
CA ARG A 433 -16.80 14.20 -14.86
C ARG A 433 -18.10 14.60 -14.14
N SER A 434 -18.50 15.86 -14.29
CA SER A 434 -19.87 16.29 -13.98
C SER A 434 -20.86 15.66 -14.98
N PRO A 435 -22.08 15.25 -14.56
CA PRO A 435 -22.65 15.35 -13.21
C PRO A 435 -22.28 14.20 -12.25
N TYR A 436 -21.52 13.21 -12.72
CA TYR A 436 -21.22 12.00 -11.95
C TYR A 436 -20.35 12.23 -10.71
N HIS A 437 -19.52 13.28 -10.72
CA HIS A 437 -18.78 13.69 -9.51
C HIS A 437 -19.73 14.14 -8.39
N GLU A 438 -20.71 14.98 -8.71
CA GLU A 438 -21.74 15.43 -7.76
C GLU A 438 -22.59 14.24 -7.26
N LEU A 439 -22.87 13.30 -8.17
CA LEU A 439 -23.56 12.07 -7.82
C LEU A 439 -22.74 11.22 -6.82
N ALA A 440 -21.42 11.10 -7.00
CA ALA A 440 -20.55 10.41 -6.06
C ALA A 440 -20.59 11.06 -4.66
N LEU A 441 -20.50 12.39 -4.60
CA LEU A 441 -20.58 13.14 -3.34
C LEU A 441 -21.96 13.01 -2.66
N ARG A 442 -23.04 12.91 -3.44
CA ARG A 442 -24.39 12.62 -2.92
C ARG A 442 -24.45 11.23 -2.31
N VAL A 443 -23.96 10.23 -3.04
CA VAL A 443 -23.97 8.83 -2.63
C VAL A 443 -23.20 8.59 -1.33
N GLU A 444 -22.07 9.28 -1.12
CA GLU A 444 -21.30 9.15 0.13
C GLU A 444 -22.07 9.60 1.38
N ARG A 445 -23.15 10.37 1.21
CA ARG A 445 -24.01 10.83 2.31
C ARG A 445 -25.20 9.91 2.58
N ILE A 446 -25.41 8.89 1.74
CA ILE A 446 -26.51 7.93 1.90
C ILE A 446 -26.34 7.17 3.22
N LYS A 447 -27.42 7.09 3.98
CA LYS A 447 -27.49 6.30 5.22
C LYS A 447 -28.21 4.98 4.93
N ILE A 448 -27.95 3.98 5.77
CA ILE A 448 -28.71 2.73 5.79
C ILE A 448 -29.73 2.83 6.94
N PRO A 449 -31.03 2.51 6.72
CA PRO A 449 -31.62 1.91 5.51
C PRO A 449 -31.70 2.89 4.33
N LEU A 450 -31.54 2.35 3.11
CA LEU A 450 -31.58 3.12 1.86
C LEU A 450 -32.96 3.75 1.64
N ASP A 451 -32.98 5.03 1.26
CA ASP A 451 -34.15 5.68 0.68
C ASP A 451 -34.12 5.51 -0.85
N ILE A 452 -35.28 5.26 -1.48
CA ILE A 452 -35.36 5.19 -2.94
C ILE A 452 -35.00 6.52 -3.59
N CYS A 453 -35.26 7.64 -2.92
CA CYS A 453 -34.94 8.95 -3.48
C CYS A 453 -33.43 9.17 -3.63
N ASP A 454 -32.61 8.45 -2.85
CA ASP A 454 -31.16 8.45 -3.01
C ASP A 454 -30.70 7.74 -4.29
N LEU A 455 -31.53 6.84 -4.85
CA LEU A 455 -31.23 5.98 -6.00
C LEU A 455 -31.75 6.51 -7.34
N THR A 456 -32.35 7.70 -7.37
CA THR A 456 -33.00 8.30 -8.56
C THR A 456 -32.12 8.35 -9.81
N ASP A 457 -30.81 8.54 -9.67
CA ASP A 457 -29.84 8.58 -10.79
C ASP A 457 -28.97 7.32 -10.88
N ILE A 458 -29.39 6.23 -10.25
CA ILE A 458 -28.67 4.95 -10.21
C ILE A 458 -29.46 3.91 -11.00
N ASP A 459 -28.80 3.19 -11.91
CA ASP A 459 -29.45 2.14 -12.70
C ASP A 459 -29.50 0.82 -11.92
N PHE A 460 -28.43 0.52 -11.20
CA PHE A 460 -28.30 -0.72 -10.44
C PHE A 460 -27.69 -0.51 -9.05
N LEU A 461 -28.18 -1.29 -8.09
CA LEU A 461 -27.57 -1.47 -6.78
C LEU A 461 -26.85 -2.82 -6.74
N PHE A 462 -25.53 -2.79 -6.59
CA PHE A 462 -24.69 -3.95 -6.38
C PHE A 462 -24.42 -4.13 -4.87
N LEU A 463 -24.77 -5.28 -4.33
CA LEU A 463 -24.47 -5.63 -2.95
C LEU A 463 -23.33 -6.63 -2.91
N LEU A 464 -22.29 -6.30 -2.16
CA LEU A 464 -21.26 -7.26 -1.75
C LEU A 464 -21.66 -7.79 -0.37
N GLY A 465 -22.13 -9.04 -0.32
CA GLY A 465 -22.68 -9.66 0.88
C GLY A 465 -24.14 -10.09 0.75
N LYS A 466 -24.80 -10.33 1.90
CA LYS A 466 -26.19 -10.84 1.96
C LYS A 466 -27.20 -9.70 1.81
N PRO A 467 -28.34 -9.92 1.15
CA PRO A 467 -29.29 -8.88 0.76
C PRO A 467 -30.25 -8.38 1.87
N ALA A 468 -29.82 -8.33 3.13
CA ALA A 468 -30.75 -7.99 4.22
C ALA A 468 -31.17 -6.50 4.17
N GLY A 469 -32.49 -6.25 4.34
CA GLY A 469 -33.05 -4.90 4.51
C GLY A 469 -33.13 -4.05 3.23
N MET A 470 -33.30 -4.68 2.06
CA MET A 470 -33.47 -3.96 0.79
C MET A 470 -34.90 -3.43 0.62
N PRO A 471 -35.08 -2.21 0.06
CA PRO A 471 -36.40 -1.70 -0.32
C PRO A 471 -37.17 -2.63 -1.26
N ASP A 472 -38.50 -2.70 -1.10
CA ASP A 472 -39.39 -3.59 -1.87
C ASP A 472 -39.48 -3.24 -3.38
N ASN A 473 -39.04 -2.04 -3.76
CA ASN A 473 -39.08 -1.52 -5.13
C ASN A 473 -37.80 -1.80 -5.94
N LEU A 474 -36.92 -2.65 -5.43
CA LEU A 474 -35.74 -3.14 -6.13
C LEU A 474 -36.03 -4.49 -6.79
N GLU A 475 -35.94 -4.56 -8.12
CA GLU A 475 -36.04 -5.83 -8.83
C GLU A 475 -34.72 -6.58 -8.71
N ARG A 476 -34.76 -7.79 -8.16
CA ARG A 476 -33.59 -8.64 -8.03
C ARG A 476 -33.23 -9.27 -9.38
N VAL A 477 -32.10 -8.87 -9.95
CA VAL A 477 -31.62 -9.31 -11.27
C VAL A 477 -30.77 -10.57 -11.16
N ALA A 478 -29.81 -10.56 -10.24
CA ALA A 478 -28.87 -11.67 -10.05
C ALA A 478 -28.47 -11.82 -8.58
N VAL A 479 -28.16 -13.05 -8.17
CA VAL A 479 -27.67 -13.38 -6.82
C VAL A 479 -26.67 -14.52 -6.93
N SER A 480 -25.61 -14.42 -6.16
CA SER A 480 -24.64 -15.49 -5.88
C SER A 480 -24.45 -15.60 -4.35
N ASN A 481 -23.51 -16.43 -3.89
CA ASN A 481 -23.26 -16.54 -2.44
C ASN A 481 -22.63 -15.25 -1.90
N ALA A 482 -21.77 -14.62 -2.71
CA ALA A 482 -21.01 -13.45 -2.28
C ALA A 482 -21.61 -12.09 -2.69
N ALA A 483 -22.53 -12.04 -3.66
CA ALA A 483 -23.05 -10.77 -4.17
C ALA A 483 -24.49 -10.86 -4.66
N ALA A 484 -25.14 -9.71 -4.78
CA ALA A 484 -26.45 -9.58 -5.40
C ALA A 484 -26.54 -8.29 -6.23
N LEU A 485 -27.32 -8.32 -7.29
CA LEU A 485 -27.60 -7.18 -8.17
C LEU A 485 -29.08 -6.91 -8.19
N TYR A 486 -29.42 -5.64 -8.01
CA TYR A 486 -30.78 -5.13 -8.08
C TYR A 486 -30.87 -4.05 -9.14
N ARG A 487 -31.94 -4.10 -9.94
CA ARG A 487 -32.33 -3.02 -10.84
C ARG A 487 -33.15 -2.02 -10.04
N VAL A 488 -32.81 -0.75 -10.19
CA VAL A 488 -33.59 0.35 -9.62
C VAL A 488 -34.70 0.69 -10.61
N HIS A 489 -35.96 0.56 -10.19
CA HIS A 489 -37.06 1.13 -10.96
C HIS A 489 -37.15 2.61 -10.63
N HIS A 490 -36.94 3.47 -11.63
CA HIS A 490 -37.21 4.91 -11.53
C HIS A 490 -38.73 5.13 -11.46
N ALA A 491 -39.37 4.79 -10.34
CA ALA A 491 -40.75 5.17 -10.10
C ALA A 491 -40.79 6.69 -9.85
N SER A 492 -41.81 7.34 -10.40
CA SER A 492 -42.12 8.78 -10.25
C SER A 492 -42.44 9.22 -8.79
N ALA A 493 -42.14 8.39 -7.80
CA ALA A 493 -42.58 8.53 -6.40
C ALA A 493 -41.89 9.66 -5.63
N CYS A 494 -40.71 10.13 -6.04
CA CYS A 494 -40.04 11.25 -5.32
C CYS A 494 -40.66 12.62 -5.60
N VAL A 495 -41.57 12.75 -6.58
CA VAL A 495 -42.20 14.04 -6.89
C VAL A 495 -43.16 14.48 -5.78
N GLU A 496 -43.84 13.55 -5.08
CA GLU A 496 -44.80 13.89 -4.02
C GLU A 496 -44.15 14.28 -2.68
N GLN A 497 -42.90 13.89 -2.43
CA GLN A 497 -42.25 14.10 -1.12
C GLN A 497 -41.51 15.45 -1.02
N ILE A 498 -41.18 16.06 -2.16
CA ILE A 498 -40.47 17.36 -2.23
C ILE A 498 -41.40 18.54 -1.90
N GLU A 499 -42.72 18.41 -2.07
CA GLU A 499 -43.68 19.48 -1.79
C GLU A 499 -44.01 19.66 -0.29
N GLY A 500 -43.52 18.79 0.60
CA GLY A 500 -43.99 18.72 2.00
C GLY A 500 -43.00 18.99 3.14
N MET A 501 -41.70 19.21 2.89
CA MET A 501 -40.71 19.29 3.98
C MET A 501 -40.05 20.67 4.16
N PRO A 502 -40.02 21.24 5.40
CA PRO A 502 -39.21 22.40 5.71
C PRO A 502 -37.72 22.01 5.80
N ILE A 503 -36.89 22.79 5.13
CA ILE A 503 -35.43 22.63 5.09
C ILE A 503 -34.85 22.87 6.50
N SER A 504 -34.24 21.85 7.10
CA SER A 504 -33.38 22.01 8.29
C SER A 504 -31.95 21.57 7.96
N TRP A 505 -30.99 22.48 8.15
CA TRP A 505 -29.57 22.24 7.92
C TRP A 505 -28.95 21.60 9.17
N GLY A 506 -28.79 20.27 9.14
CA GLY A 506 -28.09 19.51 10.18
C GLY A 506 -26.63 19.30 9.84
N ASN A 507 -25.72 19.92 10.60
CA ASN A 507 -24.28 19.68 10.55
C ASN A 507 -23.97 18.23 10.97
N GLY A 508 -23.40 17.40 10.08
CA GLY A 508 -23.04 16.00 10.34
C GLY A 508 -21.76 15.57 9.61
N LYS A 509 -20.87 14.89 10.34
CA LYS A 509 -19.46 14.57 10.05
C LYS A 509 -19.22 13.61 8.86
N LEU A 510 -18.05 13.79 8.23
CA LEU A 510 -17.57 13.24 6.96
C LEU A 510 -16.79 11.91 7.02
N SER A 511 -16.96 11.14 5.92
CA SER A 511 -16.04 10.27 5.15
C SER A 511 -15.25 9.11 5.80
N GLN A 512 -15.48 7.89 5.29
CA GLN A 512 -14.51 6.78 5.35
C GLN A 512 -14.42 5.89 4.08
N VAL A 513 -15.09 6.22 2.96
CA VAL A 513 -15.15 5.32 1.79
C VAL A 513 -14.14 5.68 0.68
N ARG A 514 -13.62 6.91 0.65
CA ARG A 514 -12.45 7.27 -0.16
C ARG A 514 -11.23 7.34 0.74
N ARG A 515 -10.46 6.26 0.83
CA ARG A 515 -9.10 6.29 1.39
C ARG A 515 -8.15 5.65 0.43
#